data_AF-Q4PMX0-F1
#
_entry.id   AF-Q4PMX0-F1
#
_cell.length_a   1.000
_cell.length_b   1.000
_cell.length_c   1.000
_cell.angle_alpha   90.00
_cell.angle_beta   90.00
_cell.angle_gamma   90.00
#
_symmetry.space_group_name_H-M   'P 1'
#
loop_
_entity.id
_entity.type
_entity.pdbx_description
1 polymer ?
#
loop_
_entity_poly.entity_id
_entity_poly.type
_entity_poly.pdbx_seq_one_letter_code
_entity_poly.pdbx_strand_id
1 'polypeptide(L)' 'MRAVTVFIVTLLVLESFYFVMSEAAAGPAWQVTAGRPKCYKKVCSNNSQCKVGSCSYCNNSPWGDNTCR' A
#
# COMPACT_ATOMS: atom_id res chain seq x y z
N MET A 1 26.34 -30.95 20.27
CA MET A 1 26.94 -30.36 19.05
C MET A 1 26.14 -30.69 17.78
N ARG A 2 25.88 -31.96 17.44
CA ARG A 2 25.14 -32.32 16.20
C ARG A 2 23.69 -31.84 16.12
N ALA A 3 22.96 -31.82 17.23
CA ALA A 3 21.57 -31.31 17.24
C ALA A 3 21.49 -29.81 16.96
N VAL A 4 22.46 -29.04 17.47
CA VAL A 4 22.53 -27.59 17.29
C VAL A 4 22.81 -27.24 15.83
N THR A 5 23.70 -27.98 15.17
CA THR A 5 23.99 -27.78 13.74
C THR A 5 22.79 -28.09 12.85
N VAL A 6 22.03 -29.15 13.17
CA VAL A 6 20.80 -29.48 12.43
C VAL A 6 19.77 -28.35 12.59
N PHE A 7 19.59 -27.84 13.81
CA PHE A 7 18.64 -26.76 14.09
C PHE A 7 18.99 -25.46 13.34
N ILE A 8 20.27 -25.08 13.32
CA ILE A 8 20.73 -23.88 12.59
C ILE A 8 20.50 -24.04 11.08
N VAL A 9 20.81 -25.21 10.51
CA VAL A 9 20.59 -25.46 9.07
C VAL A 9 19.10 -25.41 8.73
N THR A 10 18.22 -25.98 9.57
CA THR A 10 16.78 -25.91 9.32
C THR A 10 16.23 -24.49 9.37
N LEU A 11 16.74 -23.63 10.27
CA LEU A 11 16.33 -22.23 10.33
C LEU A 11 16.80 -21.44 9.10
N LEU A 12 18.05 -21.63 8.66
CA LEU A 12 18.58 -20.99 7.46
C LEU A 12 17.80 -21.35 6.19
N VAL A 13 17.40 -22.63 6.08
CA VAL A 13 16.55 -23.10 4.98
C VAL A 13 15.16 -22.46 5.06
N LEU A 14 14.59 -22.32 6.25
CA LEU A 14 13.27 -21.69 6.42
C LEU A 14 13.26 -20.20 6.05
N GLU A 15 14.31 -19.45 6.41
CA GLU A 15 14.43 -18.03 6.05
C GLU A 15 14.60 -17.81 4.54
N SER A 16 15.33 -18.70 3.86
CA SER A 16 15.51 -18.60 2.41
C SER A 16 14.21 -18.86 1.64
N PHE A 17 13.32 -19.72 2.12
CA PHE A 17 11.97 -19.87 1.56
C PHE A 17 11.05 -18.68 1.87
N TYR A 18 11.16 -18.09 3.06
CA TYR A 18 10.39 -16.90 3.43
C TYR A 18 10.73 -15.68 2.57
N PHE A 19 12.00 -15.53 2.18
CA PHE A 19 12.42 -14.44 1.30
C PHE A 19 11.81 -14.56 -0.11
N VAL A 20 11.73 -15.77 -0.65
CA VAL A 20 11.16 -16.02 -1.99
C VAL A 20 9.63 -15.85 -2.03
N MET A 21 8.93 -16.11 -0.91
CA MET A 21 7.47 -15.90 -0.83
C MET A 21 7.05 -14.50 -0.39
N SER A 22 7.96 -13.67 0.13
CA SER A 22 7.64 -12.31 0.59
C SER A 22 7.61 -11.28 -0.53
N GLU A 23 8.06 -11.65 -1.73
CA GLU A 23 7.79 -10.87 -2.94
C GLU A 23 6.35 -11.16 -3.33
N ALA A 24 5.43 -10.39 -2.73
CA ALA A 24 4.01 -10.43 -3.04
C ALA A 24 3.86 -10.47 -4.56
N ALA A 25 3.35 -11.59 -5.08
CA ALA A 25 3.06 -11.71 -6.50
C ALA A 25 2.30 -10.46 -6.93
N ALA A 26 2.88 -9.67 -7.83
CA ALA A 26 2.26 -8.45 -8.31
C ALA A 26 0.84 -8.80 -8.73
N GLY A 27 -0.14 -8.19 -8.06
CA GLY A 27 -1.56 -8.40 -8.36
C GLY A 27 -1.79 -8.25 -9.86
N PRO A 28 -2.72 -9.03 -10.43
CA PRO A 28 -2.85 -9.12 -11.88
C PRO A 28 -3.02 -7.73 -12.51
N ALA A 29 -2.37 -7.50 -13.66
CA ALA A 29 -2.22 -6.18 -14.29
C ALA A 29 -3.53 -5.46 -14.67
N TRP A 30 -4.71 -6.08 -14.49
CA TRP A 30 -6.00 -5.42 -14.64
C TRP A 30 -6.47 -4.68 -13.37
N GLN A 31 -5.87 -4.95 -12.18
CA GLN A 31 -6.14 -4.20 -10.95
C GLN A 31 -5.42 -2.85 -10.88
N VAL A 32 -4.46 -2.57 -11.77
CA VAL A 32 -3.71 -1.28 -11.78
C VAL A 32 -4.42 -0.14 -12.49
N THR A 33 -5.61 -0.36 -13.06
CA THR A 33 -6.40 0.71 -13.71
C THR A 33 -7.55 1.21 -12.82
N ALA A 34 -7.41 1.20 -11.50
CA ALA A 34 -8.19 2.11 -10.67
C ALA A 34 -7.54 3.50 -10.72
N GLY A 35 -7.58 4.14 -11.90
CA GLY A 35 -7.11 5.51 -12.04
C GLY A 35 -7.81 6.38 -11.00
N ARG A 36 -7.03 7.12 -10.20
CA ARG A 36 -7.60 8.01 -9.16
C ARG A 36 -8.64 8.94 -9.80
N PRO A 37 -9.79 9.19 -9.13
CA PRO A 37 -10.77 10.14 -9.61
C PRO A 37 -10.12 11.49 -9.92
N LYS A 38 -10.58 12.18 -10.97
CA LYS A 38 -9.97 13.46 -11.41
C LYS A 38 -9.89 14.51 -10.29
N CYS A 39 -10.79 14.43 -9.30
CA CYS A 39 -10.81 15.34 -8.15
C CYS A 39 -9.61 15.16 -7.20
N TYR A 40 -8.91 14.02 -7.18
CA TYR A 40 -7.74 13.80 -6.30
C TYR A 40 -6.54 14.66 -6.71
N LYS A 41 -6.61 15.32 -7.87
CA LYS A 41 -5.63 16.32 -8.32
C LYS A 41 -5.93 17.73 -7.80
N LYS A 42 -7.13 17.95 -7.22
CA LYS A 42 -7.57 19.25 -6.74
C LYS A 42 -7.08 19.46 -5.32
N VAL A 43 -6.28 20.50 -5.12
CA VAL A 43 -5.85 20.95 -3.80
C VAL A 43 -7.03 21.60 -3.07
N CYS A 44 -7.15 21.34 -1.78
CA CYS A 44 -8.22 21.85 -0.93
C CYS A 44 -7.71 22.22 0.46
N SER A 45 -8.42 23.13 1.10
CA SER A 45 -8.25 23.48 2.53
C SER A 45 -9.50 23.13 3.33
N ASN A 46 -10.68 23.12 2.69
CA ASN A 46 -11.97 22.88 3.31
C ASN A 46 -12.84 21.95 2.45
N ASN A 47 -13.71 21.17 3.10
CA ASN A 47 -14.60 20.19 2.45
C ASN A 47 -15.51 20.82 1.38
N SER A 48 -15.92 22.08 1.57
CA SER A 48 -16.76 22.82 0.62
C SER A 48 -16.14 22.95 -0.78
N GLN A 49 -14.80 22.90 -0.89
CA GLN A 49 -14.09 23.00 -2.17
C GLN A 49 -14.11 21.69 -2.96
N CYS A 50 -14.47 20.58 -2.32
CA CYS A 50 -14.38 19.24 -2.88
C CYS A 50 -15.68 18.68 -3.41
N LYS A 51 -16.79 19.44 -3.33
CA LYS A 51 -18.13 19.07 -3.84
C LYS A 51 -18.20 18.95 -5.37
N VAL A 52 -17.41 18.05 -5.95
CA VAL A 52 -17.28 17.83 -7.39
C VAL A 52 -17.41 16.33 -7.67
N GLY A 53 -18.57 15.93 -8.17
CA GLY A 53 -18.84 14.52 -8.53
C GLY A 53 -18.81 13.59 -7.32
N SER A 54 -18.00 12.53 -7.40
CA SER A 54 -17.84 11.50 -6.35
C SER A 54 -17.12 11.98 -5.10
N CYS A 55 -16.54 13.19 -5.16
CA CYS A 55 -15.66 13.71 -4.13
C CYS A 55 -16.43 14.72 -3.30
N SER A 56 -16.24 14.67 -1.99
CA SER A 56 -17.09 15.37 -1.03
C SER A 56 -16.32 15.97 0.13
N TYR A 57 -15.09 15.51 0.38
CA TYR A 57 -14.29 15.96 1.51
C TYR A 57 -12.85 16.28 1.10
N CYS A 58 -12.22 17.09 1.92
CA CYS A 58 -10.83 17.47 1.79
C CYS A 58 -9.97 16.62 2.73
N ASN A 59 -8.90 16.01 2.23
CA ASN A 59 -7.97 15.29 3.08
C ASN A 59 -6.97 16.27 3.72
N ASN A 60 -7.45 17.11 4.64
CA ASN A 60 -6.68 18.14 5.35
C ASN A 60 -6.25 17.72 6.77
N SER A 61 -6.24 16.41 7.05
CA SER A 61 -5.73 15.89 8.33
C SER A 61 -4.23 16.17 8.45
N PRO A 62 -3.62 16.11 9.66
CA PRO A 62 -2.17 16.27 9.84
C PRO A 62 -1.32 15.29 9.01
N TRP A 63 -1.94 14.16 8.61
CA TRP A 63 -1.35 13.12 7.76
C TRP A 63 -1.96 13.10 6.35
N GLY A 64 -2.73 14.13 5.98
CA GLY A 64 -3.44 14.24 4.72
C GLY A 64 -2.65 14.93 3.62
N ASP A 65 -2.99 14.64 2.37
CA ASP A 65 -2.33 15.20 1.19
C ASP A 65 -2.92 16.54 0.71
N ASN A 66 -3.84 17.16 1.47
CA ASN A 66 -4.56 18.40 1.12
C ASN A 66 -5.23 18.32 -0.26
N THR A 67 -5.68 17.12 -0.65
CA THR A 67 -6.39 16.88 -1.91
C THR A 67 -7.83 16.47 -1.66
N CYS A 68 -8.70 16.72 -2.64
CA CYS A 68 -10.09 16.31 -2.56
C CYS A 68 -10.25 14.79 -2.71
N ARG A 69 -11.13 14.22 -1.90
CA ARG A 69 -11.52 12.81 -1.95
C ARG A 69 -13.03 12.62 -1.99
#